data_AF-A0A5C6BS09-F1
#
_entry.id   AF-A0A5C6BS09-F1
#
_cell.length_a   1.000
_cell.length_b   1.000
_cell.length_c   1.000
_cell.angle_alpha   90.00
_cell.angle_beta   90.00
_cell.angle_gamma   90.00
#
_symmetry.space_group_name_H-M   'P 1'
#
loop_
_entity.id
_entity.type
_entity.pdbx_description
1 polymer ?
#
loop_
_entity_poly.entity_id
_entity_poly.type
_entity_poly.pdbx_seq_one_letter_code
_entity_poly.pdbx_strand_id
1 'polypeptide(L)' 'MSNQRIKFSSGQDEARSAYVTLPDNLETPGSVSKTIGLHEIIDDYQGPLVYLDFDGDKRLVGIEILLSVDDDASE' A
#
# COMPACT_ATOMS: atom_id res chain seq x y z
N MET A 1 16.78 5.92 17.76
CA MET A 1 15.72 5.49 16.82
C MET A 1 16.09 4.10 16.36
N SER A 2 15.22 3.11 16.57
CA SER A 2 15.49 1.72 16.17
C SER A 2 15.32 1.62 14.66
N ASN A 3 16.33 1.08 13.95
CA ASN A 3 16.22 0.79 12.52
C ASN A 3 15.36 -0.47 12.35
N GLN A 4 14.04 -0.30 12.38
CA GLN A 4 13.14 -1.40 12.11
C GLN A 4 13.06 -1.67 10.60
N ARG A 5 13.06 -2.95 10.22
CA ARG A 5 13.07 -3.37 8.82
C ARG A 5 11.67 -3.29 8.22
N ILE A 6 11.55 -2.62 7.08
CA ILE A 6 10.34 -2.65 6.25
C ILE A 6 10.20 -4.05 5.65
N LYS A 7 9.05 -4.70 5.83
CA LYS A 7 8.72 -5.97 5.18
C LYS A 7 8.07 -5.67 3.84
N PHE A 8 8.68 -6.19 2.77
CA PHE A 8 8.16 -6.12 1.41
C PHE A 8 7.59 -7.48 1.03
N SER A 9 6.37 -7.49 0.49
CA SER A 9 5.78 -8.66 -0.15
C SER A 9 5.23 -8.28 -1.52
N SER A 10 5.61 -9.04 -2.54
CA SER A 10 5.02 -8.96 -3.89
C SER A 10 3.88 -9.98 -4.00
N GLY A 11 2.72 -9.57 -4.52
CA GLY A 11 1.64 -10.48 -4.88
C GLY A 11 2.06 -11.45 -5.99
N GLN A 12 1.58 -12.70 -5.97
CA GLN A 12 1.85 -13.69 -7.02
C GLN A 12 0.85 -13.66 -8.19
N ASP A 13 -0.23 -12.87 -8.09
CA ASP A 13 -1.21 -12.77 -9.17
C ASP A 13 -0.93 -11.59 -10.11
N GLU A 14 -1.51 -11.65 -11.31
CA GLU A 14 -1.29 -10.82 -12.50
C GLU A 14 -1.35 -9.28 -12.28
N ALA A 15 -1.77 -8.83 -11.10
CA ALA A 15 -1.58 -7.47 -10.61
C ALA A 15 -0.22 -7.35 -9.88
N ARG A 16 0.74 -6.63 -10.47
CA ARG A 16 2.01 -6.30 -9.81
C ARG A 16 1.76 -5.36 -8.62
N SER A 17 1.39 -5.92 -7.48
CA SER A 17 1.21 -5.19 -6.23
C SER A 17 2.41 -5.35 -5.31
N ALA A 18 2.77 -4.25 -4.67
CA ALA A 18 3.80 -4.20 -3.65
C ALA A 18 3.18 -3.74 -2.33
N TYR A 19 3.32 -4.58 -1.30
CA TYR A 19 2.88 -4.22 0.05
C TYR A 19 4.08 -3.92 0.94
N VAL A 20 4.00 -2.79 1.63
CA VAL A 20 4.98 -2.34 2.62
C VAL A 20 4.31 -2.34 3.99
N THR A 21 4.66 -3.31 4.83
CA THR A 21 4.20 -3.37 6.22
C THR A 21 5.15 -2.57 7.11
N LEU A 22 4.59 -1.68 7.93
CA LEU A 22 5.39 -0.92 8.89
C LEU A 22 5.65 -1.74 10.17
N PRO A 23 6.88 -1.68 10.70
CA PRO A 23 7.40 -2.68 11.63
C PRO A 23 6.79 -2.75 13.03
N ASP A 24 5.99 -1.77 13.45
CA ASP A 24 5.27 -1.80 14.73
C ASP A 24 3.89 -2.49 14.66
N ASN A 25 3.44 -2.90 13.47
CA ASN A 25 2.13 -3.53 13.28
C ASN A 25 2.27 -4.95 12.79
N LEU A 26 2.63 -5.78 13.77
CA LEU A 26 2.49 -7.23 13.74
C LEU A 26 1.19 -7.61 13.03
N GLU A 27 1.33 -8.56 12.10
CA GLU A 27 0.35 -9.28 11.28
C GLU A 27 -0.88 -9.76 12.08
N THR A 28 -1.63 -8.83 12.65
CA THR A 28 -2.82 -9.10 13.44
C THR A 28 -3.98 -8.92 12.47
N PRO A 29 -4.69 -9.99 12.09
CA PRO A 29 -5.87 -9.88 11.25
C PRO A 29 -6.84 -8.86 11.87
N GLY A 30 -7.25 -7.85 11.09
CA GLY A 30 -8.14 -6.79 11.55
C GLY A 30 -7.47 -5.54 12.14
N SER A 31 -6.16 -5.35 11.98
CA SER A 31 -5.48 -4.12 12.42
C SER A 31 -5.84 -2.89 11.58
N VAL A 32 -6.25 -3.06 10.32
CA VAL A 32 -6.66 -1.96 9.45
C VAL A 32 -8.09 -1.53 9.78
N SER A 33 -8.24 -0.28 10.21
CA SER A 33 -9.54 0.35 10.48
C SER A 33 -9.99 1.29 9.36
N LYS A 34 -9.05 1.82 8.58
CA LYS A 34 -9.30 2.75 7.49
C LYS A 34 -8.22 2.65 6.41
N THR A 35 -8.64 2.68 5.16
CA THR A 35 -7.75 2.80 4.00
C THR A 35 -8.05 4.12 3.28
N ILE A 36 -7.02 4.81 2.79
CA ILE A 36 -7.14 6.06 2.02
C ILE A 36 -6.27 5.98 0.77
N GLY A 37 -6.83 6.22 -0.41
CA GLY A 37 -6.06 6.36 -1.64
C GLY A 37 -5.34 7.72 -1.72
N LEU A 38 -4.10 7.76 -2.22
CA LEU A 38 -3.39 9.04 -2.41
C LEU A 38 -4.13 10.01 -3.33
N HIS A 39 -4.85 9.49 -4.34
CA HIS A 39 -5.67 10.28 -5.25
C HIS A 39 -6.86 10.97 -4.56
N GLU A 40 -7.26 10.54 -3.37
CA GLU A 40 -8.30 11.20 -2.56
C GLU A 40 -7.75 12.41 -1.78
N ILE A 41 -6.42 12.50 -1.63
CA ILE A 41 -5.73 13.51 -0.83
C ILE A 41 -5.05 14.55 -1.72
N ILE A 42 -4.50 14.10 -2.86
CA ILE A 42 -3.71 14.92 -3.77
C ILE A 42 -4.53 15.13 -5.06
N ASP A 43 -4.94 16.37 -5.28
CA ASP A 43 -5.60 16.77 -6.53
C ASP A 43 -4.68 16.50 -7.73
N ASP A 44 -5.25 15.96 -8.81
CA ASP A 44 -4.55 15.62 -10.06
C ASP A 44 -3.32 14.71 -9.85
N TYR A 45 -3.45 13.71 -8.98
CA TYR A 45 -2.40 12.72 -8.74
C TYR A 45 -2.18 11.83 -9.98
N GLN A 46 -1.00 11.96 -10.61
CA GLN A 46 -0.58 11.25 -11.83
C GLN A 46 0.36 10.05 -11.56
N GLY A 47 0.21 9.35 -10.43
CA GLY A 47 1.08 8.24 -10.02
C GLY A 47 0.38 6.87 -10.00
N PRO A 48 1.09 5.80 -9.58
CA PRO A 48 0.48 4.49 -9.39
C PRO A 48 -0.59 4.56 -8.30
N LEU A 49 -1.57 3.64 -8.33
CA LEU A 49 -2.57 3.59 -7.27
C LEU A 49 -1.89 3.21 -5.95
N VAL A 50 -1.85 4.15 -5.02
CA VAL A 50 -1.28 3.97 -3.68
C VAL A 50 -2.37 4.08 -2.64
N TYR A 51 -2.45 3.09 -1.77
CA TYR A 51 -3.35 3.04 -0.63
C TYR A 51 -2.57 3.08 0.67
N LEU A 52 -3.06 3.89 1.61
CA LEU A 52 -2.51 4.06 2.95
C LEU A 52 -3.46 3.42 3.96
N ASP A 53 -2.97 2.42 4.70
CA ASP A 53 -3.75 1.71 5.71
C ASP A 53 -3.46 2.26 7.11
N PHE A 54 -4.52 2.56 7.86
CA PHE A 54 -4.45 3.09 9.22
C PHE A 54 -5.13 2.18 10.23
N ASP A 55 -4.57 2.09 11.44
CA ASP A 55 -5.20 1.40 12.57
C ASP A 55 -6.27 2.26 13.27
N GLY A 56 -6.91 1.68 14.30
CA GLY A 56 -7.94 2.37 15.09
C GLY A 56 -7.44 3.60 15.85
N ASP A 57 -6.12 3.71 16.06
CA ASP A 57 -5.45 4.86 16.68
C ASP A 57 -4.99 5.90 15.65
N LYS A 58 -5.37 5.74 14.37
CA LYS A 58 -5.01 6.59 13.23
C LYS A 58 -3.51 6.58 12.91
N ARG A 59 -2.80 5.52 13.25
CA ARG A 59 -1.39 5.33 12.87
C ARG A 59 -1.32 4.62 11.53
N LEU A 60 -0.41 5.05 10.66
CA LEU A 60 -0.15 4.36 9.40
C LEU A 60 0.49 2.99 9.69
N VAL A 61 -0.10 1.92 9.17
CA VAL A 61 0.33 0.53 9.44
C VAL A 61 0.78 -0.21 8.18
N GLY A 62 0.31 0.24 7.01
CA GLY A 62 0.63 -0.37 5.73
C GLY A 62 0.52 0.61 4.58
N ILE A 63 1.24 0.29 3.51
CA ILE A 63 1.14 0.96 2.21
C ILE A 63 1.02 -0.11 1.15
N GLU A 64 -0.03 -0.04 0.33
CA GLU A 64 -0.19 -0.87 -0.86
C GLU A 64 0.02 -0.02 -2.11
N ILE A 65 0.85 -0.51 -3.02
CA ILE A 65 1.11 0.11 -4.32
C ILE A 65 0.64 -0.87 -5.39
N LEU A 66 -0.37 -0.49 -6.18
CA LEU A 66 -0.80 -1.23 -7.35
C LEU A 66 -0.16 -0.59 -8.58
N LEU A 67 0.69 -1.35 -9.27
CA LEU A 67 1.19 -0.97 -10.58
C LEU A 67 0.14 -1.40 -11.60
N SER A 68 -0.49 -0.46 -12.29
CA SER A 68 -1.28 -0.79 -13.48
C SER A 68 -0.35 -1.46 -14.49
N VAL A 69 -0.78 -2.59 -15.04
CA VAL A 69 -0.19 -3.07 -16.28
C VAL A 69 -0.84 -2.20 -17.35
N ASP A 70 -0.07 -1.33 -17.98
CA ASP A 70 -0.50 -0.77 -19.25
C ASP A 70 -0.72 -1.96 -20.17
N ASP A 71 -1.96 -2.18 -20.58
CA ASP A 71 -2.35 -3.17 -21.58
C ASP A 71 -1.95 -2.65 -22.97
N ASP A 72 -0.69 -2.24 -23.12
CA ASP A 72 -0.07 -1.88 -24.40
C ASP A 72 0.61 -3.12 -24.98
N ALA A 73 -0.24 -4.04 -25.44
CA ALA A 73 0.10 -4.95 -26.54
C ALA A 73 -1.03 -4.90 -27.58
N SER A 74 -1.31 -3.69 -28.08
CA SER A 74 -2.09 -3.48 -29.29
C SER A 74 -1.19 -2.88 -30.38
N GLU A 75 -0.38 -3.71 -31.05
CA GLU A 75 0.01 -3.53 -32.45
C GLU A 75 0.18 -4.90 -33.15
#